data_AF-A0A2V9PLQ2-F1
#
_entry.id   AF-A0A2V9PLQ2-F1
#
_cell.length_a   1.000
_cell.length_b   1.000
_cell.length_c   1.000
_cell.angle_alpha   90.00
_cell.angle_beta   90.00
_cell.angle_gamma   90.00
#
_symmetry.space_group_name_H-M   'P 1'
#
loop_
_entity.id
_entity.type
_entity.pdbx_description
1 polymer ?
#
loop_
_entity_poly.entity_id
_entity_poly.type
_entity_poly.pdbx_seq_one_letter_code
_entity_poly.pdbx_strand_id
1 'polypeptide(L)' 'VRRYLPDLIKLVWNKKINPGKVFDLTLPLDQVAEGYRAMDERRAIKTLLRPTR' A
#
# COMPACT_ATOMS: atom_id res chain seq x y z
N VAL A 1 -14.65 -6.97 -9.94
CA VAL A 1 -13.84 -6.07 -9.08
C VAL A 1 -14.05 -4.57 -9.37
N ARG A 2 -14.10 -4.11 -10.63
CA ARG A 2 -14.21 -2.67 -10.97
C ARG A 2 -15.45 -1.94 -10.45
N ARG A 3 -16.53 -2.65 -10.12
CA ARG A 3 -17.80 -2.10 -9.59
C ARG A 3 -17.60 -1.13 -8.41
N TYR A 4 -16.67 -1.41 -7.51
CA TYR A 4 -16.47 -0.62 -6.29
C TYR A 4 -15.52 0.57 -6.46
N LEU A 5 -14.75 0.62 -7.56
CA LEU A 5 -13.72 1.65 -7.74
C LEU A 5 -14.29 3.07 -7.76
N PRO A 6 -15.38 3.39 -8.48
CA PRO A 6 -15.91 4.76 -8.51
C PRO A 6 -16.26 5.28 -7.11
N ASP A 7 -16.91 4.46 -6.29
CA ASP A 7 -17.32 4.83 -4.94
C ASP A 7 -16.12 4.98 -4.01
N LEU A 8 -15.18 4.02 -4.03
CA LEU A 8 -14.00 4.07 -3.18
C LEU A 8 -13.09 5.26 -3.53
N ILE A 9 -12.91 5.57 -4.82
CA ILE A 9 -12.14 6.75 -5.26
C ILE A 9 -12.79 8.03 -4.73
N LYS A 10 -14.13 8.15 -4.82
CA LYS A 10 -14.87 9.30 -4.30
C LYS A 10 -14.67 9.48 -2.79
N LEU A 11 -14.67 8.39 -2.02
CA LEU A 11 -14.44 8.45 -0.57
C LEU A 11 -13.02 8.92 -0.24
N VAL A 12 -12.01 8.49 -1.00
CA VAL A 12 -10.62 8.95 -0.83
C VAL A 12 -10.50 10.43 -1.20
N TRP A 13 -11.03 10.84 -2.36
CA TRP A 13 -10.97 12.21 -2.86
C TRP A 13 -11.60 13.21 -1.87
N ASN A 14 -12.76 12.83 -1.31
CA ASN A 14 -13.47 13.63 -0.31
C ASN A 14 -12.89 13.51 1.10
N LYS A 15 -11.71 12.88 1.26
CA LYS A 15 -11.02 12.65 2.53
C LYS A 15 -11.87 11.95 3.59
N LYS A 16 -12.85 11.12 3.18
CA LYS A 16 -13.71 10.34 4.09
C LYS A 16 -13.01 9.10 4.61
N ILE A 17 -12.09 8.56 3.84
CA ILE A 17 -11.20 7.45 4.24
C ILE A 17 -9.77 7.79 3.85
N ASN A 18 -8.81 7.24 4.58
CA ASN A 18 -7.39 7.34 4.27
C ASN A 18 -6.79 5.93 4.13
N PRO A 19 -6.89 5.30 2.94
CA PRO A 19 -6.37 3.96 2.73
C PRO A 19 -4.84 3.92 2.78
N GLY A 20 -4.15 5.06 2.66
CA GLY A 20 -2.70 5.14 2.74
C GLY A 20 -2.13 4.70 4.09
N LYS A 21 -2.94 4.74 5.16
CA LYS A 21 -2.52 4.32 6.51
C LYS A 21 -2.15 2.84 6.64
N VAL A 22 -2.59 2.00 5.71
CA VAL A 22 -2.24 0.57 5.74
C VAL A 22 -0.79 0.32 5.34
N PHE A 23 -0.14 1.28 4.68
CA PHE A 23 1.28 1.19 4.34
C PHE A 23 2.14 1.56 5.53
N ASP A 24 2.77 0.57 6.13
CA ASP A 24 3.56 0.68 7.35
C ASP A 24 5.06 0.43 7.14
N LEU A 25 5.43 -0.06 5.95
CA LEU A 25 6.83 -0.22 5.53
C LEU A 25 7.03 0.37 4.13
N THR A 26 8.08 1.19 3.96
CA THR A 26 8.48 1.70 2.65
C THR A 26 9.90 1.23 2.32
N LEU A 27 10.08 0.65 1.13
CA LEU A 27 11.36 0.13 0.66
C LEU A 27 11.64 0.60 -0.78
N PRO A 28 12.92 0.64 -1.22
CA PRO A 28 13.24 0.82 -2.63
C PRO A 28 12.83 -0.42 -3.46
N LEU A 29 12.58 -0.21 -4.77
CA LEU A 29 12.08 -1.26 -5.67
C LEU A 29 13.04 -2.45 -5.83
N ASP A 30 14.34 -2.26 -5.67
CA ASP A 30 15.32 -3.35 -5.67
C ASP A 30 15.22 -4.28 -4.44
N GLN A 31 14.51 -3.85 -3.39
CA GLN A 31 14.29 -4.61 -2.15
C GLN A 31 12.91 -5.26 -2.06
N VAL A 32 12.26 -5.58 -3.18
CA VAL A 32 10.94 -6.25 -3.22
C VAL A 32 10.90 -7.52 -2.37
N ALA A 33 11.97 -8.33 -2.39
CA ALA A 33 12.06 -9.57 -1.63
C ALA A 33 11.92 -9.34 -0.12
N GLU A 34 12.50 -8.25 0.41
CA GLU A 34 12.34 -7.91 1.82
C GLU A 34 10.90 -7.50 2.15
N GLY A 35 10.23 -6.78 1.25
CA GLY A 35 8.82 -6.43 1.43
C GLY A 35 7.94 -7.67 1.59
N TYR A 36 8.14 -8.69 0.76
CA TYR A 36 7.44 -9.96 0.90
C TYR A 36 7.77 -10.67 2.22
N ARG A 37 9.05 -10.78 2.57
CA ARG A 37 9.49 -11.40 3.81
C ARG A 37 8.89 -10.73 5.05
N ALA A 38 8.88 -9.40 5.08
CA ALA A 38 8.30 -8.63 6.19
C ALA A 38 6.78 -8.87 6.35
N MET A 39 6.05 -9.01 5.25
CA MET A 39 4.61 -9.34 5.30
C MET A 39 4.36 -10.79 5.75
N ASP A 40 5.18 -11.74 5.28
CA ASP A 40 5.10 -13.15 5.67
C ASP A 40 5.36 -13.35 7.17
N GLU A 41 6.43 -12.72 7.67
CA GLU A 41 6.81 -12.74 9.09
C GLU A 41 5.94 -11.82 9.97
N ARG A 42 4.88 -11.22 9.41
CA ARG A 42 3.95 -10.30 10.10
C ARG A 42 4.63 -9.09 10.76
N ARG A 43 5.78 -8.67 10.23
CA ARG A 43 6.46 -7.42 10.61
C ARG A 43 5.88 -6.19 9.90
N ALA A 44 5.18 -6.40 8.78
CA ALA A 44 4.50 -5.35 8.02
C ALA A 44 3.08 -5.78 7.60
N ILE A 45 2.15 -4.82 7.59
CA ILE A 45 0.77 -4.95 7.10
C ILE A 45 0.76 -4.79 5.57
N LYS A 46 1.37 -3.72 5.07
CA LYS A 46 1.46 -3.44 3.63
C LYS A 46 2.74 -2.68 3.30
N THR A 47 3.56 -3.26 2.43
CA THR A 47 4.76 -2.57 1.93
C THR A 47 4.44 -1.66 0.75
N LEU A 48 4.98 -0.44 0.77
CA LEU A 48 5.02 0.49 -0.36
C LEU A 48 6.42 0.48 -0.98
N LEU A 49 6.52 0.13 -2.26
CA LEU A 49 7.78 0.17 -2.99
C LEU A 49 7.95 1.51 -3.71
N ARG A 50 9.15 2.09 -3.61
CA ARG A 50 9.54 3.31 -4.30
C ARG A 50 10.51 2.98 -5.44
N PRO A 51 10.16 3.26 -6.70
CA PRO A 51 11.12 3.19 -7.80
C PRO A 51 12.29 4.12 -7.52
N THR A 52 13.51 3.66 -7.79
CA THR A 52 14.65 4.56 -7.98
C THR A 52 14.36 5.46 -9.17
N ARG A 53 14.64 6.77 -9.02
CA ARG A 53 14.55 7.71 -10.14
C ARG A 53 15.54 7.35 -11.23
#